data_AF-A0A3M0WFR5-F1
#
_entry.id   AF-A0A3M0WFR5-F1
#
_cell.length_a   1.000
_cell.length_b   1.000
_cell.length_c   1.000
_cell.angle_alpha   90.00
_cell.angle_beta   90.00
_cell.angle_gamma   90.00
#
_symmetry.space_group_name_H-M   'P 1'
#
loop_
_entity.id
_entity.type
_entity.pdbx_description
1 polymer ?
#
loop_
_entity_poly.entity_id
_entity_poly.type
_entity_poly.pdbx_seq_one_letter_code
_entity_poly.pdbx_strand_id
1 'polypeptide(L)'
;MTFGSSKVKINRNGNTWSMRVEEGAVPREVKIEHNEQGLKWPYPGFNKDIKEVWWKATTGVWQNAVFPPNPDPLSGMQCWHKKVLLEKAGPDDRIGDVVVNTDATFKVFQAWRDKLTRPAPGPNGLRRPKWMPRPWFPHTDSAYRMPGYSEQEE
;
A
#
# COMPACT_ATOMS: atom_id res chain seq x y z
N MET A 1 -1.49 -22.88 16.98
CA MET A 1 -1.30 -21.57 17.64
C MET A 1 -1.23 -20.52 16.55
N THR A 2 -2.23 -19.63 16.47
CA THR A 2 -2.19 -18.52 15.52
C THR A 2 -1.77 -17.26 16.27
N PHE A 3 -0.94 -16.44 15.64
CA PHE A 3 -0.61 -15.11 16.16
C PHE A 3 -1.70 -14.15 15.66
N GLY A 4 -2.41 -13.51 16.60
CA GLY A 4 -3.39 -12.48 16.25
C GLY A 4 -2.73 -11.18 15.78
N SER A 5 -3.54 -10.22 15.34
CA SER A 5 -3.09 -8.84 15.13
C SER A 5 -2.72 -8.17 16.46
N SER A 6 -1.80 -7.20 16.40
CA SER A 6 -1.50 -6.34 17.54
C SER A 6 -2.68 -5.42 17.84
N LYS A 7 -2.93 -5.17 19.14
CA LYS A 7 -3.87 -4.15 19.57
C LYS A 7 -3.18 -2.80 19.52
N VAL A 8 -3.78 -1.85 18.80
CA VAL A 8 -3.23 -0.51 18.64
C VAL A 8 -4.22 0.54 19.10
N LYS A 9 -3.70 1.61 19.70
CA LYS A 9 -4.44 2.83 19.98
C LYS A 9 -4.15 3.84 18.86
N ILE A 10 -5.20 4.28 18.18
CA ILE A 10 -5.12 5.29 17.15
C ILE A 10 -5.63 6.60 17.72
N ASN A 11 -4.86 7.68 17.59
CA ASN A 11 -5.27 9.03 17.94
C ASN A 11 -5.15 9.94 16.73
N ARG A 12 -6.00 10.96 16.69
CA ARG A 12 -5.97 12.03 15.69
C ARG A 12 -5.89 13.37 16.40
N ASN A 13 -4.91 14.19 16.03
CA ASN A 13 -4.81 15.58 16.42
C ASN A 13 -4.70 16.44 15.16
N GLY A 14 -5.83 17.01 14.73
CA GLY A 14 -5.93 17.69 13.44
C GLY A 14 -5.59 16.76 12.27
N ASN A 15 -4.46 17.06 11.61
CA ASN A 15 -3.95 16.32 10.45
C ASN A 15 -2.80 15.37 10.80
N THR A 16 -2.42 15.31 12.08
CA THR A 16 -1.48 14.31 12.58
C THR A 16 -2.25 13.12 13.14
N TRP A 17 -1.94 11.96 12.61
CA TRP A 17 -2.40 10.67 13.09
C TRP A 17 -1.25 9.96 13.78
N SER A 18 -1.53 9.35 14.92
CA SER A 18 -0.57 8.51 15.63
C SER A 18 -1.19 7.17 15.93
N MET A 19 -0.42 6.10 15.77
CA MET A 19 -0.77 4.76 16.18
C MET A 19 0.28 4.28 17.18
N ARG A 20 -0.18 3.80 18.33
CA ARG A 20 0.67 3.23 19.38
C ARG A 20 0.28 1.80 19.65
N VAL A 21 1.26 0.89 19.74
CA VAL A 21 0.99 -0.49 20.11
C VAL A 21 0.68 -0.55 21.61
N GLU A 22 -0.55 -0.98 21.95
CA GLU A 22 -0.95 -1.25 23.34
C GLU A 22 -0.57 -2.67 23.75
N GLU A 23 -0.81 -3.62 22.85
CA GLU A 23 -0.57 -5.04 23.08
C GLU A 23 -0.01 -5.66 21.80
N GLY A 24 1.12 -6.37 21.92
CA GLY A 24 1.73 -7.08 20.81
C GLY A 24 0.87 -8.21 20.26
N ALA A 25 1.40 -8.95 19.29
CA ALA A 25 0.74 -10.16 18.80
C ALA A 25 0.67 -11.21 19.91
N VAL A 26 -0.51 -11.43 20.50
CA VAL A 26 -0.71 -12.49 21.47
C VAL A 26 -0.99 -13.81 20.74
N PRO A 27 -0.36 -14.93 21.17
CA PRO A 27 -0.75 -16.24 20.71
C PRO A 27 -2.19 -16.51 21.16
N ARG A 28 -3.06 -16.91 20.23
CA ARG A 28 -4.41 -17.35 20.56
C ARG A 28 -4.60 -18.80 20.10
N GLU A 29 -5.26 -19.59 20.93
CA GLU A 29 -5.86 -20.84 20.48
C GLU A 29 -7.16 -20.50 19.76
N VAL A 30 -7.06 -20.32 18.44
CA VAL A 30 -8.24 -20.18 17.60
C VAL A 30 -8.65 -21.60 17.17
N LYS A 31 -9.82 -22.06 17.61
CA LYS A 31 -10.53 -23.16 16.94
C LYS A 31 -11.02 -22.61 15.61
N ILE A 32 -10.27 -22.86 14.54
CA ILE A 32 -10.74 -22.52 13.21
C ILE A 32 -11.58 -23.71 12.73
N GLU A 33 -12.91 -23.55 12.74
CA GLU A 33 -13.82 -24.52 12.16
C GLU A 33 -13.78 -24.36 10.64
N HIS A 34 -13.11 -25.30 10.00
CA HIS A 34 -13.01 -25.36 8.56
C HIS A 34 -14.09 -26.32 8.05
N ASN A 35 -14.99 -25.84 7.20
CA ASN A 35 -15.79 -26.75 6.39
C ASN A 35 -14.88 -27.47 5.37
N GLU A 36 -15.19 -28.72 5.02
CA GLU A 36 -14.32 -29.57 4.19
C GLU A 36 -14.01 -28.99 2.80
N GLN A 37 -14.79 -28.00 2.36
CA GLN A 37 -14.65 -27.32 1.07
C GLN A 37 -13.66 -26.14 1.10
N GLY A 38 -13.44 -25.54 2.28
CA GLY A 38 -12.62 -24.33 2.42
C GLY A 38 -11.14 -24.59 2.72
N LEU A 39 -10.74 -25.85 3.01
CA LEU A 39 -9.46 -26.06 3.70
C LEU A 39 -8.66 -27.32 3.43
N LYS A 40 -8.37 -27.53 2.15
CA LYS A 40 -7.05 -28.04 1.78
C LYS A 40 -6.21 -26.87 1.32
N TRP A 41 -5.49 -26.24 2.24
CA TRP A 41 -4.33 -25.45 1.85
C TRP A 41 -3.44 -26.37 1.00
N PRO A 42 -3.25 -26.08 -0.29
CA PRO A 42 -2.60 -27.03 -1.16
C PRO A 42 -1.14 -27.12 -0.67
N TYR A 43 -0.59 -28.33 -0.60
CA TYR A 43 0.82 -28.60 -0.28
C TYR A 43 1.25 -28.55 1.21
N PRO A 44 0.59 -29.27 2.14
CA PRO A 44 1.10 -29.44 3.51
C PRO A 44 2.52 -30.04 3.58
N GLY A 45 2.88 -30.85 2.57
CA GLY A 45 4.23 -31.44 2.47
C GLY A 45 5.34 -30.44 2.11
N PHE A 46 4.99 -29.31 1.50
CA PHE A 46 5.94 -28.26 1.08
C PHE A 46 6.07 -27.12 2.09
N ASN A 47 5.05 -26.90 2.95
CA ASN A 47 5.05 -25.82 3.96
C ASN A 47 5.54 -26.29 5.35
N LYS A 48 6.49 -27.23 5.41
CA LYS A 48 7.04 -27.74 6.70
C LYS A 48 7.79 -26.67 7.49
N ASP A 49 8.20 -25.61 6.80
CA ASP A 49 8.93 -24.44 7.25
C ASP A 49 8.02 -23.28 7.69
N ILE A 50 6.70 -23.42 7.62
CA ILE A 50 5.77 -22.36 8.10
C ILE A 50 5.98 -22.02 9.59
N LYS A 51 6.51 -22.97 10.37
CA LYS A 51 6.93 -22.77 11.77
C LYS A 51 8.14 -21.84 11.93
N GLU A 52 8.93 -21.65 10.87
CA GLU A 52 10.09 -20.76 10.81
C GLU A 52 9.66 -19.33 10.42
N VAL A 53 8.39 -19.11 10.08
CA VAL A 53 7.83 -17.77 9.87
C VAL A 53 7.62 -17.12 11.25
N TRP A 54 8.62 -16.40 11.72
CA TRP A 54 8.66 -15.76 13.05
C TRP A 54 8.07 -14.35 13.08
N TRP A 55 7.27 -13.95 12.07
CA TRP A 55 6.61 -12.65 12.01
C TRP A 55 5.76 -12.41 13.28
N LYS A 56 6.29 -11.63 14.22
CA LYS A 56 5.49 -11.06 15.31
C LYS A 56 4.60 -10.02 14.63
N ALA A 57 3.29 -9.97 14.85
CA ALA A 57 2.40 -9.07 14.08
C ALA A 57 2.79 -7.57 14.09
N THR A 58 3.76 -7.17 14.92
CA THR A 58 4.41 -5.85 14.93
C THR A 58 5.59 -5.68 13.94
N THR A 59 6.08 -6.76 13.30
CA THR A 59 7.18 -6.73 12.30
C THR A 59 6.72 -6.30 10.90
N GLY A 60 5.48 -5.78 10.81
CA GLY A 60 4.85 -5.13 9.65
C GLY A 60 5.72 -4.13 8.90
N VAL A 61 5.59 -4.10 7.57
CA VAL A 61 6.08 -2.99 6.75
C VAL A 61 5.12 -1.81 6.91
N TRP A 62 5.31 -1.02 7.97
CA TRP A 62 4.55 0.21 8.24
C TRP A 62 4.74 1.30 7.18
N GLN A 63 5.66 1.07 6.24
CA GLN A 63 5.99 1.97 5.13
C GLN A 63 4.75 2.41 4.34
N ASN A 64 3.76 1.52 4.16
CA ASN A 64 2.52 1.87 3.45
C ASN A 64 1.69 2.92 4.20
N ALA A 65 1.80 2.99 5.52
CA ALA A 65 1.12 3.97 6.34
C ALA A 65 1.86 5.32 6.37
N VAL A 66 3.19 5.29 6.36
CA VAL A 66 4.03 6.50 6.56
C VAL A 66 4.50 7.15 5.26
N PHE A 67 4.67 6.39 4.18
CA PHE A 67 5.25 6.93 2.97
C PHE A 67 4.22 7.73 2.18
N PRO A 68 4.55 8.98 1.82
CA PRO A 68 3.64 9.77 1.02
C PRO A 68 3.49 9.19 -0.39
N PRO A 69 2.32 9.30 -1.03
CA PRO A 69 2.17 8.97 -2.44
C PRO A 69 3.11 9.83 -3.29
N ASN A 70 3.89 9.19 -4.14
CA ASN A 70 4.78 9.81 -5.12
C ASN A 70 4.67 9.00 -6.41
N PRO A 71 3.58 9.19 -7.16
CA PRO A 71 3.38 8.45 -8.39
C PRO A 71 4.44 8.87 -9.41
N ASP A 72 5.02 7.88 -10.09
CA ASP A 72 5.85 8.08 -11.27
C ASP A 72 5.13 9.03 -12.25
N PRO A 73 5.77 10.12 -12.68
CA PRO A 73 5.14 11.15 -13.49
C PRO A 73 4.54 10.70 -14.83
N LEU A 74 4.93 9.51 -15.31
CA LEU A 74 4.51 8.96 -16.61
C LEU A 74 3.46 7.85 -16.46
N SER A 75 3.73 6.87 -15.61
CA SER A 75 2.89 5.68 -15.42
C SER A 75 1.88 5.81 -14.27
N GLY A 76 2.15 6.70 -13.32
CA GLY A 76 1.38 6.85 -12.09
C GLY A 76 1.68 5.76 -11.03
N MET A 77 2.69 4.91 -11.23
CA MET A 77 3.07 3.86 -10.28
C MET A 77 3.75 4.44 -9.03
N GLN A 78 3.46 3.90 -7.85
CA GLN A 78 4.10 4.34 -6.61
C GLN A 78 5.61 4.03 -6.64
N CYS A 79 6.44 5.04 -6.39
CA CYS A 79 7.88 4.84 -6.24
C CYS A 79 8.23 4.45 -4.80
N TRP A 80 8.64 3.19 -4.62
CA TRP A 80 8.99 2.62 -3.30
C TRP A 80 10.32 3.10 -2.73
N HIS A 81 11.23 3.61 -3.58
CA HIS A 81 12.50 4.14 -3.11
C HIS A 81 12.29 5.51 -2.46
N LYS A 82 12.53 5.62 -1.14
CA LYS A 82 12.33 6.83 -0.36
C LYS A 82 13.61 7.24 0.35
N LYS A 83 13.88 8.54 0.34
CA LYS A 83 14.86 9.13 1.26
C LYS A 83 14.23 9.20 2.64
N VAL A 84 14.93 8.65 3.63
CA VAL A 84 14.55 8.73 5.03
C VAL A 84 15.69 9.37 5.83
N LEU A 85 15.33 10.01 6.94
CA LEU A 85 16.29 10.39 7.97
C LEU A 85 16.22 9.34 9.06
N LEU A 86 17.38 8.95 9.56
CA LEU A 86 17.51 7.94 10.61
C LEU A 86 18.10 8.60 11.85
N GLU A 87 17.56 8.25 13.01
CA GLU A 87 18.09 8.61 14.30
C GLU A 87 18.02 7.41 15.26
N LYS A 88 18.71 7.51 16.40
CA LYS A 88 18.60 6.49 17.44
C LYS A 88 17.24 6.62 18.11
N ALA A 89 16.55 5.50 18.30
CA ALA A 89 15.27 5.46 19.02
C ALA A 89 15.40 6.08 20.43
N GLY A 90 14.44 6.91 20.79
CA GLY A 90 14.30 7.52 22.10
C GLY A 90 13.82 6.53 23.16
N PRO A 91 13.84 6.93 24.45
CA PRO A 91 13.45 6.05 25.57
C PRO A 91 11.97 5.63 25.53
N ASP A 92 11.12 6.41 24.89
CA ASP A 92 9.67 6.16 24.80
C ASP A 92 9.23 5.51 23.48
N ASP A 93 10.14 5.36 22.51
CA ASP A 93 9.82 4.77 21.22
C ASP A 93 9.59 3.27 21.34
N ARG A 94 8.51 2.77 20.72
CA ARG A 94 8.20 1.34 20.67
C ARG A 94 8.13 0.86 19.24
N ILE A 95 8.52 -0.37 19.02
CA ILE A 95 8.38 -1.01 17.70
C ILE A 95 6.91 -1.00 17.27
N GLY A 96 6.66 -0.48 16.07
CA GLY A 96 5.30 -0.34 15.51
C GLY A 96 4.57 0.95 15.89
N ASP A 97 5.19 1.83 16.69
CA ASP A 97 4.67 3.19 16.86
C ASP A 97 4.85 3.97 15.55
N VAL A 98 3.79 4.61 15.10
CA VAL A 98 3.73 5.29 13.80
C VAL A 98 3.09 6.66 13.97
N VAL A 99 3.68 7.68 13.36
CA VAL A 99 3.10 9.02 13.27
C VAL A 99 3.09 9.47 11.82
N VAL A 100 1.96 10.02 11.37
CA VAL A 100 1.74 10.47 10.00
C VAL A 100 1.08 11.84 10.02
N ASN A 101 1.65 12.79 9.27
CA ASN A 101 0.97 14.05 8.99
C ASN A 101 0.33 13.97 7.60
N THR A 102 -1.00 13.91 7.54
CA THR A 102 -1.73 13.70 6.29
C THR A 102 -1.65 14.89 5.35
N ASP A 103 -1.53 16.12 5.87
CA ASP A 103 -1.36 17.31 5.04
C ASP A 103 0.00 17.34 4.37
N ALA A 104 1.06 17.04 5.13
CA ALA A 104 2.41 16.94 4.58
C ALA A 104 2.46 15.85 3.50
N THR A 105 1.84 14.70 3.77
CA THR A 105 1.70 13.61 2.82
C THR A 105 0.98 14.05 1.54
N PHE A 106 -0.14 14.77 1.68
CA PHE A 106 -0.91 15.24 0.54
C PHE A 106 -0.17 16.31 -0.27
N LYS A 107 0.56 17.22 0.39
CA LYS A 107 1.41 18.22 -0.29
C LYS A 107 2.50 17.57 -1.13
N VAL A 108 3.09 16.46 -0.68
CA VAL A 108 4.04 15.69 -1.50
C VAL A 108 3.35 15.15 -2.74
N PHE A 109 2.19 14.49 -2.59
CA PHE A 109 1.42 14.01 -3.73
C PHE A 109 1.08 15.13 -4.72
N GLN A 110 0.61 16.28 -4.23
CA GLN A 110 0.32 17.46 -5.04
C GLN A 110 1.57 17.97 -5.78
N ALA A 111 2.72 18.02 -5.11
CA ALA A 111 3.97 18.44 -5.76
C ALA A 111 4.36 17.50 -6.92
N TRP A 112 4.20 16.19 -6.75
CA TRP A 112 4.46 15.22 -7.82
C TRP A 112 3.46 15.37 -8.96
N ARG A 113 2.16 15.42 -8.64
CA ARG A 113 1.08 15.61 -9.61
C ARG A 113 1.25 16.91 -10.39
N ASP A 114 1.35 18.02 -9.70
CA ASP A 114 1.21 19.35 -10.31
C ASP A 114 2.50 19.83 -10.98
N LYS A 115 3.68 19.36 -10.53
CA LYS A 115 4.97 19.83 -11.06
C LYS A 115 5.68 18.85 -11.97
N LEU A 116 5.43 17.54 -11.83
CA LEU A 116 6.18 16.51 -12.54
C LEU A 116 5.33 15.73 -13.53
N THR A 117 4.06 15.42 -13.20
CA THR A 117 3.24 14.56 -14.08
C THR A 117 2.97 15.22 -15.42
N ARG A 118 3.00 14.41 -16.49
CA ARG A 118 2.53 14.83 -17.80
C ARG A 118 1.01 14.66 -17.84
N PRO A 119 0.24 15.72 -18.08
CA PRO A 119 -1.21 15.62 -18.11
C PRO A 119 -1.66 14.73 -19.28
N ALA A 120 -2.80 14.08 -19.11
CA ALA A 120 -3.54 13.49 -20.22
C ALA A 120 -4.05 14.61 -21.17
N PRO A 121 -4.36 14.28 -22.44
CA PRO A 121 -4.28 12.96 -23.05
C PRO A 121 -2.85 12.58 -23.43
N GLY A 122 -2.47 11.34 -23.14
CA GLY A 122 -1.25 10.74 -23.69
C GLY A 122 -1.37 10.49 -25.20
N PRO A 123 -0.43 9.75 -25.79
CA PRO A 123 -0.43 9.45 -27.23
C PRO A 123 -1.77 8.89 -27.74
N ASN A 124 -2.16 9.29 -28.95
CA ASN A 124 -3.45 8.96 -29.59
C ASN A 124 -4.71 9.45 -28.85
N GLY A 125 -4.60 10.49 -28.02
CA GLY A 125 -5.76 11.02 -27.29
C GLY A 125 -6.18 10.16 -26.09
N LEU A 126 -5.38 9.15 -25.72
CA LEU A 126 -5.74 8.17 -24.69
C LEU A 126 -5.25 8.63 -23.33
N ARG A 127 -6.07 8.43 -22.29
CA ARG A 127 -5.66 8.72 -20.90
C ARG A 127 -4.50 7.86 -20.42
N ARG A 128 -4.25 6.72 -21.08
CA ARG A 128 -3.09 5.85 -20.85
C ARG A 128 -2.61 5.19 -22.15
N PRO A 129 -1.29 5.11 -22.40
CA PRO A 129 -0.75 4.44 -23.58
C PRO A 129 -1.03 2.93 -23.62
N LYS A 130 -1.09 2.35 -24.83
CA LYS A 130 -1.38 0.92 -25.06
C LYS A 130 -0.22 -0.01 -24.72
N TRP A 131 1.02 0.45 -24.83
CA TRP A 131 2.22 -0.36 -24.58
C TRP A 131 2.53 -0.59 -23.10
N MET A 132 1.75 0.01 -22.18
CA MET A 132 1.93 -0.22 -20.74
C MET A 132 1.19 -1.50 -20.32
N PRO A 133 1.91 -2.54 -19.85
CA PRO A 133 1.31 -3.84 -19.52
C PRO A 133 0.35 -3.73 -18.33
N ARG A 134 -0.72 -4.54 -18.32
CA ARG A 134 -1.70 -4.56 -17.23
C ARG A 134 -2.55 -5.83 -17.18
N PRO A 135 -3.01 -6.23 -15.98
CA PRO A 135 -4.06 -7.23 -15.84
C PRO A 135 -5.34 -6.74 -16.54
N TRP A 136 -5.96 -7.63 -17.31
CA TRP A 136 -7.27 -7.41 -17.93
C TRP A 136 -7.29 -6.15 -18.80
N PHE A 137 -6.44 -6.10 -19.82
CA PHE A 137 -6.34 -4.99 -20.77
C PHE A 137 -7.64 -4.85 -21.60
N PRO A 138 -8.49 -3.81 -21.44
CA PRO A 138 -9.54 -3.53 -22.41
C PRO A 138 -8.97 -3.45 -23.82
N HIS A 139 -9.60 -4.13 -24.76
CA HIS A 139 -9.12 -4.24 -26.14
C HIS A 139 -9.40 -2.99 -26.99
N THR A 140 -10.22 -2.04 -26.51
CA THR A 140 -10.67 -0.88 -27.30
C THR A 140 -10.18 0.47 -26.77
N ASP A 141 -9.95 1.41 -27.67
CA ASP A 141 -9.46 2.77 -27.37
C ASP A 141 -10.52 3.61 -26.69
N SER A 142 -11.80 3.37 -27.04
CA SER A 142 -12.95 3.98 -26.39
C SER A 142 -12.92 3.77 -24.88
N ALA A 143 -12.45 2.61 -24.43
CA ALA A 143 -12.30 2.32 -23.02
C ALA A 143 -11.27 3.23 -22.33
N TYR A 144 -10.35 3.89 -23.06
CA TYR A 144 -9.26 4.74 -22.53
C TYR A 144 -9.36 6.23 -22.88
N ARG A 145 -10.37 6.65 -23.64
CA ARG A 145 -10.56 8.08 -23.94
C ARG A 145 -10.95 8.87 -22.69
N MET A 146 -10.60 10.15 -22.68
CA MET A 146 -11.09 11.10 -21.68
C MET A 146 -12.52 11.53 -22.06
N PRO A 147 -13.40 11.83 -21.08
CA PRO A 147 -14.68 12.45 -21.36
C PRO A 147 -14.49 13.74 -22.18
N GLY A 148 -15.21 13.89 -23.30
CA GLY A 148 -15.12 15.07 -24.16
C GLY A 148 -14.06 15.02 -25.27
N TYR A 149 -13.35 13.90 -25.47
CA TYR A 149 -12.38 13.72 -26.56
C TYR A 149 -12.97 12.92 -27.73
N SER A 150 -13.43 13.60 -28.79
CA SER A 150 -13.87 12.95 -30.04
C SER A 150 -12.69 12.61 -30.96
N GLU A 151 -12.86 11.61 -31.83
CA GLU A 151 -11.96 11.43 -32.98
C GLU A 151 -11.94 12.73 -33.78
N GLN A 152 -10.77 13.34 -33.93
CA GLN A 152 -10.56 14.23 -35.08
C GLN A 152 -10.32 13.26 -36.25
N GLU A 153 -11.26 13.23 -37.18
CA GLU A 153 -11.06 12.60 -38.47
C GLU A 153 -9.88 13.32 -39.15
N GLU A 154 -8.79 12.58 -39.42
CA GLU A 154 -7.71 13.01 -40.31
C GLU A 154 -8.14 12.89 -41.78
#